data_AF-A0A075KCE5-F1
#
_entry.id   AF-A0A075KCE5-F1
#
_cell.length_a   1.000
_cell.length_b   1.000
_cell.length_c   1.000
_cell.angle_alpha   90.00
_cell.angle_beta   90.00
_cell.angle_gamma   90.00
#
_symmetry.space_group_name_H-M   'P 1'
#
loop_
_entity.id
_entity.type
_entity.pdbx_description
1 polymer ?
#
loop_
_entity_poly.entity_id
_entity_poly.type
_entity_poly.pdbx_seq_one_letter_code
_entity_poly.pdbx_strand_id
1 'polypeptide(L)'
;MAGNAVIQAIPNNSDTYAVFNLSNVENVVIAGGTIKGEWGHCIKIIEGCNNIKIDSVITQDGWGDGIYLGSNMTINYLKNVLVTNVISTNNRRQGLSIVSCDGVIIRDSDFTNQNGTAPESGIGIEPNHWETHKGIAPKNIIIENCLLSGNMEKGFMLRLNGLKRKVFILVMVSLANLLDNSMGLNHMFRTMMIFGIFNIFYY
;
A
#
# COMPACT_ATOMS: atom_id res chain seq x y z
N MET A 1 7.68 2.45 -18.83
CA MET A 1 7.87 1.12 -19.43
C MET A 1 6.81 0.92 -20.49
N ALA A 2 7.08 0.13 -21.53
CA ALA A 2 6.03 -0.25 -22.49
C ALA A 2 4.95 -1.07 -21.77
N GLY A 3 3.69 -1.01 -22.22
CA GLY A 3 2.57 -1.70 -21.55
C GLY A 3 2.75 -3.22 -21.44
N ASN A 4 3.50 -3.83 -22.36
CA ASN A 4 3.82 -5.26 -22.39
C ASN A 4 5.22 -5.58 -21.81
N ALA A 5 5.94 -4.58 -21.29
CA ALA A 5 7.24 -4.83 -20.67
C ALA A 5 7.05 -5.60 -19.36
N VAL A 6 7.92 -6.57 -19.11
CA VAL A 6 7.95 -7.31 -17.84
C VAL A 6 9.29 -7.08 -17.17
N ILE A 7 9.27 -6.64 -15.92
CA ILE A 7 10.43 -6.57 -15.05
C ILE A 7 10.23 -7.59 -13.93
N GLN A 8 11.13 -8.56 -13.86
CA GLN A 8 11.07 -9.63 -12.89
C GLN A 8 12.38 -9.69 -12.13
N ALA A 9 12.29 -9.72 -10.80
CA ALA A 9 13.46 -10.05 -9.98
C ALA A 9 13.86 -11.50 -10.23
N ILE A 10 15.17 -11.72 -10.39
CA ILE A 10 15.75 -13.06 -10.39
C ILE A 10 15.93 -13.57 -8.95
N PRO A 11 15.93 -14.90 -8.73
CA PRO A 11 16.22 -15.48 -7.44
C PRO A 11 17.51 -14.94 -6.85
N ASN A 12 17.49 -14.61 -5.55
CA ASN A 12 18.65 -14.15 -4.81
C ASN A 12 18.52 -14.50 -3.32
N ASN A 13 19.62 -14.42 -2.60
CA ASN A 13 19.70 -14.81 -1.18
C ASN A 13 19.41 -13.64 -0.22
N SER A 14 18.80 -12.54 -0.68
CA SER A 14 18.45 -11.42 0.21
C SER A 14 17.18 -11.74 0.99
N ASP A 15 17.23 -11.61 2.31
CA ASP A 15 16.07 -11.83 3.18
C ASP A 15 14.89 -10.88 2.85
N THR A 16 15.20 -9.69 2.33
CA THR A 16 14.21 -8.74 1.81
C THR A 16 14.76 -8.00 0.60
N TYR A 17 13.92 -7.74 -0.40
CA TYR A 17 14.24 -6.82 -1.48
C TYR A 17 12.96 -6.20 -2.06
N ALA A 18 13.12 -5.28 -3.01
CA ALA A 18 12.05 -4.85 -3.88
C ALA A 18 12.57 -4.71 -5.32
N VAL A 19 11.71 -4.92 -6.32
CA VAL A 19 12.10 -4.76 -7.74
C VAL A 19 12.41 -3.30 -8.02
N PHE A 20 11.53 -2.40 -7.59
CA PHE A 20 11.81 -0.97 -7.48
C PHE A 20 11.91 -0.58 -6.01
N ASN A 21 13.02 0.03 -5.63
CA ASN A 21 13.24 0.53 -4.27
C ASN A 21 13.60 2.02 -4.32
N LEU A 22 12.68 2.88 -3.91
CA LEU A 22 12.82 4.34 -3.94
C LEU A 22 13.04 4.88 -2.52
N SER A 23 14.10 5.66 -2.35
CA SER A 23 14.43 6.35 -1.09
C SER A 23 15.11 7.68 -1.41
N ASN A 24 14.75 8.74 -0.66
CA ASN A 24 15.32 10.09 -0.81
C ASN A 24 15.30 10.63 -2.25
N VAL A 25 14.20 10.40 -2.98
CA VAL A 25 14.01 10.87 -4.36
C VAL A 25 12.69 11.62 -4.52
N GLU A 26 12.66 12.61 -5.39
CA GLU A 26 11.45 13.40 -5.65
C GLU A 26 11.08 13.39 -7.13
N ASN A 27 9.80 13.59 -7.43
CA ASN A 27 9.29 13.74 -8.80
C ASN A 27 9.51 12.51 -9.68
N VAL A 28 9.19 11.33 -9.14
CA VAL A 28 9.38 10.05 -9.84
C VAL A 28 8.06 9.54 -10.39
N VAL A 29 8.09 9.04 -11.63
CA VAL A 29 6.97 8.35 -12.27
C VAL A 29 7.39 6.93 -12.61
N ILE A 30 6.69 5.94 -12.06
CA ILE A 30 6.75 4.53 -12.46
C ILE A 30 5.49 4.27 -13.29
N ALA A 31 5.63 4.02 -14.59
CA ALA A 31 4.47 3.86 -15.45
C ALA A 31 4.59 2.72 -16.47
N GLY A 32 3.49 2.02 -16.73
CA GLY A 32 3.40 0.94 -17.70
C GLY A 32 4.01 -0.39 -17.23
N GLY A 33 3.66 -1.48 -17.91
CA GLY A 33 4.32 -2.77 -17.76
C GLY A 33 3.93 -3.56 -16.50
N THR A 34 4.53 -4.73 -16.37
CA THR A 34 4.31 -5.69 -15.29
C THR A 34 5.58 -5.84 -14.46
N ILE A 35 5.44 -5.79 -13.14
CA ILE A 35 6.52 -5.95 -12.17
C ILE A 35 6.24 -7.20 -11.33
N LYS A 36 7.22 -8.10 -11.24
CA LYS A 36 7.14 -9.36 -10.49
C LYS A 36 8.28 -9.51 -9.50
N GLY A 37 7.96 -9.87 -8.25
CA GLY A 37 8.93 -9.95 -7.15
C GLY A 37 8.98 -11.32 -6.49
N GLU A 38 9.90 -12.19 -6.89
CA GLU A 38 9.89 -13.61 -6.44
C GLU A 38 10.14 -13.82 -4.92
N TRP A 39 10.74 -12.87 -4.20
CA TRP A 39 11.00 -12.96 -2.75
C TRP A 39 10.89 -11.61 -2.02
N GLY A 40 10.36 -10.58 -2.69
CA GLY A 40 10.31 -9.21 -2.19
C GLY A 40 9.05 -8.46 -2.58
N HIS A 41 9.00 -7.16 -2.27
CA HIS A 41 7.93 -6.29 -2.76
C HIS A 41 8.11 -6.00 -4.25
N CYS A 42 7.03 -5.75 -5.01
CA CYS A 42 7.21 -5.30 -6.39
C CYS A 42 7.73 -3.86 -6.42
N ILE A 43 7.04 -2.95 -5.72
CA ILE A 43 7.47 -1.55 -5.56
C ILE A 43 7.55 -1.23 -4.07
N LYS A 44 8.69 -0.70 -3.65
CA LYS A 44 8.94 -0.19 -2.30
C LYS A 44 9.31 1.28 -2.38
N ILE A 45 8.55 2.13 -1.68
CA ILE A 45 8.78 3.57 -1.57
C ILE A 45 8.86 3.89 -0.09
N ILE A 46 9.96 4.52 0.31
CA ILE A 46 10.28 4.75 1.72
C ILE A 46 10.71 6.21 1.97
N GLU A 47 11.42 6.46 3.08
CA GLU A 47 11.73 7.79 3.58
C GLU A 47 12.33 8.75 2.54
N GLY A 48 12.04 10.03 2.75
CA GLY A 48 12.57 11.13 1.93
C GLY A 48 12.02 11.18 0.51
N CYS A 49 11.06 10.32 0.14
CA CYS A 49 10.41 10.43 -1.15
C CYS A 49 9.23 11.40 -1.13
N ASN A 50 9.09 12.16 -2.22
CA ASN A 50 8.02 13.15 -2.37
C ASN A 50 7.58 13.26 -3.83
N ASN A 51 6.27 13.41 -4.06
CA ASN A 51 5.70 13.52 -5.40
C ASN A 51 6.04 12.31 -6.28
N ILE A 52 5.51 11.15 -5.89
CA ILE A 52 5.72 9.88 -6.59
C ILE A 52 4.41 9.45 -7.25
N LYS A 53 4.47 9.09 -8.54
CA LYS A 53 3.33 8.58 -9.30
C LYS A 53 3.59 7.15 -9.75
N ILE A 54 2.64 6.25 -9.47
CA ILE A 54 2.57 4.91 -10.03
C ILE A 54 1.34 4.87 -10.93
N ASP A 55 1.53 4.64 -12.23
CA ASP A 55 0.46 4.77 -13.23
C ASP A 55 0.45 3.63 -14.25
N SER A 56 -0.68 2.97 -14.45
CA SER A 56 -0.82 1.96 -15.50
C SER A 56 0.17 0.80 -15.34
N VAL A 57 0.46 0.42 -14.09
CA VAL A 57 1.40 -0.65 -13.72
C VAL A 57 0.63 -1.86 -13.23
N ILE A 58 1.12 -3.05 -13.59
CA ILE A 58 0.68 -4.32 -13.00
C ILE A 58 1.74 -4.79 -12.00
N THR A 59 1.40 -4.93 -10.72
CA THR A 59 2.25 -5.61 -9.73
C THR A 59 1.67 -6.98 -9.44
N GLN A 60 2.41 -8.06 -9.74
CA GLN A 60 1.89 -9.41 -9.55
C GLN A 60 2.93 -10.42 -9.13
N ASP A 61 2.46 -11.52 -8.54
CA ASP A 61 3.29 -12.66 -8.14
C ASP A 61 4.44 -12.22 -7.20
N GLY A 62 4.21 -11.16 -6.42
CA GLY A 62 5.14 -10.67 -5.41
C GLY A 62 5.11 -11.52 -4.14
N TRP A 63 6.26 -11.91 -3.60
CA TRP A 63 6.33 -12.63 -2.31
C TRP A 63 6.08 -11.73 -1.10
N GLY A 64 6.33 -10.43 -1.26
CA GLY A 64 5.91 -9.38 -0.33
C GLY A 64 4.60 -8.76 -0.78
N ASP A 65 4.52 -7.43 -0.64
CA ASP A 65 3.40 -6.62 -1.12
C ASP A 65 3.65 -6.17 -2.56
N GLY A 66 2.58 -6.00 -3.34
CA GLY A 66 2.67 -5.38 -4.66
C GLY A 66 3.26 -3.97 -4.56
N ILE A 67 2.70 -3.14 -3.68
CA ILE A 67 3.21 -1.80 -3.40
C ILE A 67 3.37 -1.63 -1.88
N TYR A 68 4.53 -1.16 -1.45
CA TYR A 68 4.83 -0.87 -0.05
C TYR A 68 5.22 0.59 0.12
N LEU A 69 4.42 1.34 0.88
CA LEU A 69 4.68 2.73 1.27
C LEU A 69 5.06 2.76 2.75
N GLY A 70 6.34 2.91 3.06
CA GLY A 70 6.84 2.77 4.43
C GLY A 70 7.94 3.73 4.83
N SER A 71 8.69 3.35 5.86
CA SER A 71 9.74 4.16 6.45
C SER A 71 10.75 3.27 7.17
N ASN A 72 12.04 3.58 7.07
CA ASN A 72 13.10 3.05 7.90
C ASN A 72 13.36 3.93 9.15
N MET A 73 12.29 4.53 9.72
CA MET A 73 12.34 5.21 11.02
C MET A 73 13.21 6.49 11.05
N THR A 74 13.40 7.14 9.89
CA THR A 74 14.11 8.42 9.78
C THR A 74 13.16 9.62 9.97
N ILE A 75 13.72 10.84 10.04
CA ILE A 75 12.94 12.10 10.09
C ILE A 75 12.43 12.55 8.71
N ASN A 76 12.90 11.94 7.63
CA ASN A 76 12.54 12.32 6.28
C ASN A 76 11.28 11.57 5.86
N TYR A 77 10.18 12.29 5.65
CA TYR A 77 8.88 11.66 5.50
C TYR A 77 8.55 11.33 4.04
N LEU A 78 7.84 10.22 3.83
CA LEU A 78 7.18 9.91 2.57
C LEU A 78 5.94 10.79 2.42
N LYS A 79 5.81 11.50 1.30
CA LYS A 79 4.69 12.40 1.02
C LYS A 79 4.21 12.33 -0.42
N ASN A 80 2.94 12.66 -0.63
CA ASN A 80 2.36 12.91 -1.95
C ASN A 80 2.59 11.74 -2.94
N VAL A 81 1.96 10.60 -2.65
CA VAL A 81 1.98 9.43 -3.53
C VAL A 81 0.65 9.29 -4.26
N LEU A 82 0.71 9.19 -5.60
CA LEU A 82 -0.43 8.89 -6.45
C LEU A 82 -0.29 7.47 -7.01
N VAL A 83 -1.28 6.62 -6.76
CA VAL A 83 -1.45 5.29 -7.34
C VAL A 83 -2.70 5.32 -8.22
N THR A 84 -2.55 5.14 -9.53
CA THR A 84 -3.66 5.31 -10.48
C THR A 84 -3.59 4.31 -11.62
N ASN A 85 -4.73 3.76 -12.08
CA ASN A 85 -4.74 2.76 -13.15
C ASN A 85 -3.87 1.53 -12.85
N VAL A 86 -3.72 1.16 -11.58
CA VAL A 86 -2.86 0.04 -11.16
C VAL A 86 -3.67 -1.23 -11.01
N ILE A 87 -3.09 -2.35 -11.41
CA ILE A 87 -3.59 -3.69 -11.05
C ILE A 87 -2.54 -4.34 -10.14
N SER A 88 -2.86 -4.55 -8.88
CA SER A 88 -2.03 -5.32 -7.95
C SER A 88 -2.70 -6.65 -7.64
N THR A 89 -2.16 -7.75 -8.16
CA THR A 89 -2.86 -9.05 -8.09
C THR A 89 -1.94 -10.19 -7.70
N ASN A 90 -2.45 -11.18 -6.98
CA ASN A 90 -1.72 -12.41 -6.65
C ASN A 90 -0.36 -12.16 -5.97
N ASN A 91 -0.26 -11.13 -5.12
CA ASN A 91 0.88 -10.97 -4.22
C ASN A 91 0.61 -11.71 -2.93
N ARG A 92 1.67 -12.23 -2.33
CA ARG A 92 1.57 -13.16 -1.21
C ARG A 92 1.03 -12.50 0.06
N ARG A 93 1.38 -11.23 0.26
CA ARG A 93 1.01 -10.46 1.46
C ARG A 93 -0.10 -9.45 1.21
N GLN A 94 0.15 -8.42 0.42
CA GLN A 94 -0.86 -7.39 0.17
C GLN A 94 -0.76 -6.81 -1.23
N GLY A 95 -1.87 -6.24 -1.70
CA GLY A 95 -1.87 -5.47 -2.94
C GLY A 95 -1.14 -4.13 -2.75
N LEU A 96 -1.47 -3.43 -1.66
CA LEU A 96 -0.85 -2.19 -1.21
C LEU A 96 -0.80 -2.11 0.32
N SER A 97 0.39 -1.86 0.89
CA SER A 97 0.57 -1.52 2.30
C SER A 97 0.95 -0.04 2.47
N ILE A 98 0.19 0.67 3.29
CA ILE A 98 0.43 2.06 3.68
C ILE A 98 0.83 2.07 5.16
N VAL A 99 2.13 1.97 5.38
CA VAL A 99 2.75 1.96 6.72
C VAL A 99 3.11 3.38 7.16
N SER A 100 3.60 4.22 6.24
CA SER A 100 3.97 5.61 6.52
C SER A 100 3.84 6.47 5.26
N CYS A 101 2.94 7.46 5.25
CA CYS A 101 2.86 8.49 4.22
C CYS A 101 1.94 9.63 4.66
N ASP A 102 2.28 10.89 4.33
CA ASP A 102 1.36 12.02 4.40
C ASP A 102 0.88 12.37 2.99
N GLY A 103 -0.37 12.05 2.68
CA GLY A 103 -0.93 12.27 1.35
C GLY A 103 -0.73 11.04 0.45
N VAL A 104 -1.78 10.21 0.35
CA VAL A 104 -1.86 9.12 -0.63
C VAL A 104 -3.18 9.23 -1.36
N ILE A 105 -3.14 9.21 -2.68
CA ILE A 105 -4.33 9.11 -3.52
C ILE A 105 -4.23 7.80 -4.28
N ILE A 106 -5.21 6.92 -4.09
CA ILE A 106 -5.37 5.68 -4.83
C ILE A 106 -6.65 5.80 -5.62
N ARG A 107 -6.60 5.69 -6.95
CA ARG A 107 -7.79 5.78 -7.76
C ARG A 107 -7.78 4.89 -8.99
N ASP A 108 -8.95 4.52 -9.47
CA ASP A 108 -9.11 3.77 -10.73
C ASP A 108 -8.21 2.52 -10.75
N SER A 109 -8.14 1.78 -9.64
CA SER A 109 -7.15 0.72 -9.42
C SER A 109 -7.77 -0.53 -8.79
N ASP A 110 -7.18 -1.68 -9.11
CA ASP A 110 -7.65 -2.99 -8.71
C ASP A 110 -6.62 -3.68 -7.81
N PHE A 111 -7.06 -4.17 -6.65
CA PHE A 111 -6.23 -4.92 -5.70
C PHE A 111 -6.88 -6.26 -5.38
N THR A 112 -6.42 -7.31 -6.06
CA THR A 112 -7.19 -8.56 -6.16
C THR A 112 -6.39 -9.81 -5.85
N ASN A 113 -7.06 -10.85 -5.35
CA ASN A 113 -6.52 -12.20 -5.24
C ASN A 113 -5.22 -12.32 -4.42
N GLN A 114 -4.96 -11.44 -3.44
CA GLN A 114 -3.80 -11.62 -2.57
C GLN A 114 -3.94 -12.92 -1.78
N ASN A 115 -2.90 -13.76 -1.78
CA ASN A 115 -2.93 -15.08 -1.13
C ASN A 115 -1.53 -15.61 -0.79
N GLY A 116 -1.42 -16.24 0.37
CA GLY A 116 -0.29 -17.09 0.75
C GLY A 116 0.33 -16.73 2.11
N THR A 117 0.33 -15.47 2.55
CA THR A 117 0.85 -15.09 3.87
C THR A 117 0.18 -13.83 4.39
N ALA A 118 -0.39 -13.91 5.60
CA ALA A 118 -1.06 -12.80 6.25
C ALA A 118 -0.29 -11.46 6.11
N PRO A 119 -1.00 -10.35 5.84
CA PRO A 119 -2.45 -10.19 6.05
C PRO A 119 -3.32 -10.28 4.79
N GLU A 120 -2.80 -10.80 3.66
CA GLU A 120 -3.56 -11.18 2.45
C GLU A 120 -4.67 -10.19 2.04
N SER A 121 -4.39 -8.89 2.12
CA SER A 121 -5.38 -7.83 1.96
C SER A 121 -5.17 -7.02 0.68
N GLY A 122 -6.25 -6.52 0.08
CA GLY A 122 -6.17 -5.67 -1.10
C GLY A 122 -5.39 -4.39 -0.80
N ILE A 123 -5.93 -3.55 0.08
CA ILE A 123 -5.25 -2.36 0.62
C ILE A 123 -5.22 -2.45 2.15
N GLY A 124 -4.07 -2.22 2.77
CA GLY A 124 -3.92 -2.15 4.22
C GLY A 124 -3.25 -0.87 4.68
N ILE A 125 -3.88 -0.17 5.63
CA ILE A 125 -3.27 0.92 6.39
C ILE A 125 -2.82 0.35 7.74
N GLU A 126 -1.53 0.13 7.88
CA GLU A 126 -0.94 -0.64 8.97
C GLU A 126 0.37 0.01 9.45
N PRO A 127 0.31 1.13 10.19
CA PRO A 127 1.50 1.67 10.82
C PRO A 127 2.20 0.60 11.66
N ASN A 128 3.50 0.43 11.45
CA ASN A 128 4.31 -0.53 12.21
C ASN A 128 4.35 -0.17 13.71
N HIS A 129 4.50 -1.18 14.56
CA HIS A 129 4.86 -1.00 15.97
C HIS A 129 6.34 -0.64 16.08
N TRP A 130 6.67 0.58 16.48
CA TRP A 130 8.04 0.92 16.83
C TRP A 130 8.07 1.86 18.03
N GLU A 131 8.90 1.53 19.02
CA GLU A 131 8.94 2.22 20.31
C GLU A 131 9.55 3.64 20.22
N THR A 132 10.29 3.95 19.14
CA THR A 132 11.19 5.12 19.05
C THR A 132 10.69 6.27 18.15
N HIS A 133 9.37 6.42 17.98
CA HIS A 133 8.74 7.09 16.83
C HIS A 133 9.32 8.45 16.30
N LYS A 134 10.26 8.44 15.32
CA LYS A 134 10.67 9.58 14.45
C LYS A 134 9.92 9.76 13.11
N GLY A 135 9.52 8.69 12.41
CA GLY A 135 8.68 8.69 11.19
C GLY A 135 7.22 9.16 11.36
N ILE A 136 6.49 9.32 10.25
CA ILE A 136 5.11 9.82 10.20
C ILE A 136 4.09 8.67 10.20
N ALA A 137 3.02 8.83 10.98
CA ALA A 137 1.83 7.98 10.89
C ALA A 137 1.08 8.25 9.57
N PRO A 138 0.56 7.21 8.90
CA PRO A 138 -0.12 7.37 7.63
C PRO A 138 -1.39 8.21 7.81
N LYS A 139 -1.56 9.25 7.00
CA LYS A 139 -2.70 10.19 7.07
C LYS A 139 -2.94 10.86 5.73
N ASN A 140 -4.13 11.46 5.59
CA ASN A 140 -4.58 12.12 4.36
C ASN A 140 -4.60 11.14 3.19
N ILE A 141 -5.42 10.10 3.32
CA ILE A 141 -5.52 9.01 2.36
C ILE A 141 -6.87 9.10 1.64
N ILE A 142 -6.84 9.01 0.32
CA ILE A 142 -8.01 8.99 -0.56
C ILE A 142 -7.96 7.68 -1.36
N ILE A 143 -9.06 6.93 -1.34
CA ILE A 143 -9.27 5.72 -2.12
C ILE A 143 -10.55 5.94 -2.94
N GLU A 144 -10.45 5.98 -4.25
CA GLU A 144 -11.55 6.34 -5.13
C GLU A 144 -11.69 5.36 -6.29
N ASN A 145 -12.91 4.91 -6.60
CA ASN A 145 -13.17 4.10 -7.80
C ASN A 145 -12.23 2.87 -7.91
N CYS A 146 -12.14 2.09 -6.83
CA CYS A 146 -11.24 0.94 -6.75
C CYS A 146 -12.00 -0.38 -6.59
N LEU A 147 -11.45 -1.46 -7.14
CA LEU A 147 -11.93 -2.82 -6.89
C LEU A 147 -10.98 -3.54 -5.93
N LEU A 148 -11.51 -4.04 -4.81
CA LEU A 148 -10.78 -4.80 -3.81
C LEU A 148 -11.45 -6.17 -3.69
N SER A 149 -10.95 -7.18 -4.42
CA SER A 149 -11.72 -8.42 -4.61
C SER A 149 -10.92 -9.71 -4.57
N GLY A 150 -11.54 -10.78 -4.09
CA GLY A 150 -10.94 -12.12 -4.09
C GLY A 150 -9.76 -12.29 -3.15
N ASN A 151 -9.52 -11.34 -2.23
CA ASN A 151 -8.38 -11.41 -1.32
C ASN A 151 -8.65 -12.43 -0.19
N MET A 152 -7.62 -13.19 0.20
CA MET A 152 -7.74 -14.27 1.19
C MET A 152 -7.92 -13.76 2.63
N GLU A 153 -7.75 -12.46 2.88
CA GLU A 153 -8.23 -11.81 4.09
C GLU A 153 -9.23 -10.69 3.74
N LYS A 154 -8.85 -9.40 3.86
CA LYS A 154 -9.76 -8.27 3.70
C LYS A 154 -9.56 -7.54 2.38
N GLY A 155 -10.63 -7.03 1.77
CA GLY A 155 -10.50 -6.07 0.66
C GLY A 155 -9.76 -4.81 1.12
N PHE A 156 -10.22 -4.23 2.23
CA PHE A 156 -9.61 -3.09 2.89
C PHE A 156 -9.34 -3.39 4.37
N MET A 157 -8.12 -3.14 4.83
CA MET A 157 -7.70 -3.31 6.22
C MET A 157 -7.25 -1.99 6.83
N LEU A 158 -7.74 -1.71 8.04
CA LEU A 158 -7.27 -0.62 8.89
C LEU A 158 -6.75 -1.22 10.21
N ARG A 159 -5.42 -1.26 10.40
CA ARG A 159 -4.76 -1.85 11.57
C ARG A 159 -3.86 -0.83 12.25
N LEU A 160 -4.41 -0.07 13.20
CA LEU A 160 -3.75 1.09 13.78
C LEU A 160 -2.98 0.82 15.09
N ASN A 161 -2.83 -0.44 15.47
CA ASN A 161 -2.23 -0.83 16.75
C ASN A 161 -0.78 -0.34 16.90
N GLY A 162 -0.06 -0.09 15.80
CA GLY A 162 1.30 0.43 15.83
C GLY A 162 1.44 1.91 16.23
N LEU A 163 0.35 2.67 16.30
CA LEU A 163 0.40 4.07 16.70
C LEU A 163 0.65 4.22 18.20
N LYS A 164 1.72 4.95 18.57
CA LYS A 164 2.12 5.22 19.97
C LYS A 164 1.76 6.62 20.49
N ARG A 165 1.17 7.46 19.66
CA ARG A 165 0.78 8.84 20.00
C ARG A 165 -0.54 9.18 19.35
N LYS A 166 -1.20 10.23 19.85
CA LYS A 166 -2.41 10.78 19.23
C LYS A 166 -2.06 11.33 17.86
N VAL A 167 -2.76 10.83 16.85
CA VAL A 167 -2.65 11.30 15.46
C VAL A 167 -4.06 11.41 14.92
N PHE A 168 -4.30 12.47 14.15
CA PHE A 168 -5.48 12.57 13.31
C PHE A 168 -5.21 11.90 11.97
N ILE A 169 -5.99 10.87 11.65
CA ILE A 169 -5.91 10.15 10.38
C ILE A 169 -7.23 10.37 9.65
N LEU A 170 -7.12 10.96 8.47
CA LEU A 170 -8.20 11.10 7.51
C LEU A 170 -8.06 10.03 6.44
N VAL A 171 -9.08 9.19 6.28
CA VAL A 171 -9.22 8.25 5.17
C VAL A 171 -10.57 8.47 4.50
N MET A 172 -10.56 8.84 3.23
CA MET A 172 -11.76 8.99 2.41
C MET A 172 -11.84 7.82 1.42
N VAL A 173 -12.95 7.11 1.41
CA VAL A 173 -13.20 6.00 0.48
C VAL A 173 -14.45 6.30 -0.33
N SER A 174 -14.35 6.41 -1.65
CA SER A 174 -15.49 6.64 -2.55
C SER A 174 -15.50 5.63 -3.69
N LEU A 175 -16.70 5.23 -4.11
CA LEU A 175 -16.91 4.34 -5.27
C LEU A 175 -16.07 3.05 -5.24
N ALA A 176 -15.79 2.51 -4.04
CA ALA A 176 -14.97 1.31 -3.88
C ALA A 176 -15.83 0.04 -3.77
N ASN A 177 -15.48 -0.98 -4.54
CA ASN A 177 -16.15 -2.28 -4.54
C ASN A 177 -15.32 -3.28 -3.75
N LEU A 178 -15.84 -3.79 -2.64
CA LEU A 178 -15.21 -4.88 -1.89
C LEU A 178 -16.02 -6.15 -2.12
N LEU A 179 -15.51 -7.07 -2.93
CA LEU A 179 -16.26 -8.24 -3.42
C LEU A 179 -15.48 -9.53 -3.15
N ASP A 180 -16.15 -10.58 -2.70
CA ASP A 180 -15.58 -11.93 -2.62
C ASP A 180 -14.28 -12.04 -1.81
N ASN A 181 -14.09 -11.19 -0.80
CA ASN A 181 -12.97 -11.31 0.13
C ASN A 181 -13.34 -12.27 1.26
N SER A 182 -12.37 -13.05 1.75
CA SER A 182 -12.62 -14.08 2.76
C SER A 182 -13.02 -13.50 4.12
N MET A 183 -12.62 -12.25 4.41
CA MET A 183 -12.94 -11.51 5.63
C MET A 183 -13.30 -10.06 5.31
N GLY A 184 -14.06 -9.42 6.21
CA GLY A 184 -14.43 -8.01 6.09
C GLY A 184 -15.76 -7.78 5.35
N LEU A 185 -16.03 -6.54 5.00
CA LEU A 185 -17.28 -6.15 4.33
C LEU A 185 -17.25 -6.58 2.86
N ASN A 186 -18.16 -7.46 2.46
CA ASN A 186 -18.44 -7.78 1.06
C ASN A 186 -19.59 -6.90 0.55
N HIS A 187 -19.29 -5.63 0.29
CA HIS A 187 -20.26 -4.61 -0.11
C HIS A 187 -19.65 -3.57 -1.06
N MET A 188 -20.51 -2.92 -1.85
CA MET A 188 -20.18 -1.73 -2.63
C MET A 188 -20.36 -0.47 -1.76
N PHE A 189 -19.33 0.36 -1.67
CA PHE A 189 -19.43 1.68 -1.04
C PHE A 189 -19.58 2.77 -2.10
N ARG A 190 -20.70 3.49 -2.10
CA ARG A 190 -20.83 4.72 -2.90
C ARG A 190 -19.94 5.83 -2.35
N THR A 191 -19.98 6.05 -1.04
CA THR A 191 -19.04 6.93 -0.32
C THR A 191 -19.00 6.53 1.15
N MET A 192 -17.81 6.51 1.74
CA MET A 192 -17.56 6.25 3.16
C MET A 192 -16.41 7.16 3.61
N MET A 193 -16.67 7.99 4.61
CA MET A 193 -15.65 8.84 5.22
C MET A 193 -15.27 8.27 6.57
N ILE A 194 -13.99 7.92 6.72
CA ILE A 194 -13.45 7.41 7.98
C ILE A 194 -12.62 8.53 8.61
N PHE A 195 -13.15 9.09 9.70
CA PHE A 195 -12.41 10.02 10.55
C PHE A 195 -11.91 9.29 11.80
N GLY A 196 -10.63 9.47 12.10
CA GLY A 196 -10.05 8.99 13.34
C GLY A 196 -9.34 10.11 14.11
N ILE A 197 -9.94 10.56 15.22
CA ILE A 197 -9.20 11.18 16.33
C ILE A 197 -8.87 10.05 17.30
N PHE A 198 -7.68 9.48 17.20
CA PHE A 198 -7.32 8.35 18.07
C PHE A 198 -6.69 8.86 19.37
N ASN A 199 -7.46 8.81 20.47
CA ASN A 199 -6.95 8.93 21.83
C ASN A 199 -6.28 7.60 22.20
N ILE A 200 -4.97 7.49 22.00
CA ILE A 200 -4.24 6.33 22.51
C ILE A 200 -3.60 6.74 23.82
N PHE A 201 -4.25 6.36 24.92
CA PHE A 201 -3.60 6.27 26.23
C PHE A 201 -2.85 4.93 26.25
N TYR A 202 -1.54 4.96 26.48
CA TYR A 202 -0.84 3.81 27.03
C TYR A 202 -0.60 4.10 28.51
N TYR A 203 -1.09 3.21 29.38
CA TYR A 203 -0.37 2.89 30.61
C TYR A 203 0.75 1.92 30.25
#